data_AF-A0A9X9A1N0-F1
#
_entry.id   AF-A0A9X9A1N0-F1
#
_cell.length_a   1.000
_cell.length_b   1.000
_cell.length_c   1.000
_cell.angle_alpha   90.00
_cell.angle_beta   90.00
_cell.angle_gamma   90.00
#
_symmetry.space_group_name_H-M   'P 1'
#
loop_
_entity.id
_entity.type
_entity.pdbx_description
1 polymer ?
#
loop_
_entity_poly.entity_id
_entity_poly.type
_entity_poly.pdbx_seq_one_letter_code
_entity_poly.pdbx_strand_id
1 'polypeptide(L)'
;DFNNVVLLSYLQGHMGTAWVNDLENPKVAQVTVGIFTFYAGDPNTKETEELLRNIPERILVIVNSEEWKQRLETFHERKIDKFLRYKFKRNPEVFNRSKLKSFISALPKEYELRRIDEHIANSPTLHKISEDFTSQFHSVEDYINRGIGYSILYNGEVVCGASSYSIYNDGI
;
A
#
# COMPACT_ATOMS: atom_id res chain seq x y z
N ASP A 1 6.90 18.26 2.26
CA ASP A 1 5.52 17.80 2.49
C ASP A 1 5.35 16.39 1.92
N PHE A 2 5.34 15.37 2.79
CA PHE A 2 5.34 13.95 2.39
C PHE A 2 3.90 13.41 2.33
N ASN A 3 3.12 13.88 1.36
CA ASN A 3 1.70 13.59 1.28
C ASN A 3 1.41 12.26 0.57
N ASN A 4 1.42 11.16 1.31
CA ASN A 4 1.15 9.80 0.84
C ASN A 4 0.16 9.10 1.81
N VAL A 5 -0.94 8.53 1.28
CA VAL A 5 -1.99 7.89 2.12
C VAL A 5 -1.49 6.65 2.85
N VAL A 6 -0.52 5.94 2.28
CA VAL A 6 0.09 4.76 2.90
C VAL A 6 0.95 5.20 4.10
N LEU A 7 1.71 6.29 3.98
CA LEU A 7 2.44 6.85 5.13
C LEU A 7 1.47 7.40 6.19
N LEU A 8 0.37 8.04 5.78
CA LEU A 8 -0.66 8.51 6.70
C LEU A 8 -1.29 7.37 7.49
N SER A 9 -1.45 6.19 6.88
CA SER A 9 -1.92 4.97 7.57
C SER A 9 -1.10 4.70 8.82
N TYR A 10 0.23 4.72 8.71
CA TYR A 10 1.12 4.55 9.86
C TYR A 10 1.02 5.71 10.85
N LEU A 11 1.11 6.95 10.36
CA LEU A 11 1.11 8.14 11.23
C LEU A 11 -0.20 8.29 12.03
N GLN A 12 -1.30 7.72 11.55
CA GLN A 12 -2.59 7.72 12.21
C GLN A 12 -2.85 6.44 13.03
N GLY A 13 -1.88 5.52 13.10
CA GLY A 13 -1.94 4.32 13.94
C GLY A 13 -2.74 3.15 13.36
N HIS A 14 -2.95 3.10 12.04
CA HIS A 14 -3.74 2.04 11.40
C HIS A 14 -2.93 0.82 11.02
N MET A 15 -1.79 1.02 10.34
CA MET A 15 -1.02 -0.06 9.72
C MET A 15 0.47 0.28 9.65
N GLY A 16 1.30 -0.76 9.70
CA GLY A 16 2.75 -0.68 9.51
C GLY A 16 3.55 -0.45 10.78
N THR A 17 4.85 -0.24 10.59
CA THR A 17 5.87 -0.15 11.64
C THR A 17 6.88 0.94 11.30
N ALA A 18 7.61 1.43 12.31
CA ALA A 18 8.70 2.35 12.09
C ALA A 18 9.91 2.06 12.96
N TRP A 19 11.05 2.54 12.48
CA TRP A 19 12.33 2.55 13.16
C TRP A 19 12.89 3.95 13.08
N VAL A 20 13.54 4.37 14.18
CA VAL A 20 14.26 5.63 14.27
C VAL A 20 15.63 5.34 14.85
N ASN A 21 16.60 6.20 14.55
CA ASN A 21 17.94 6.06 15.11
C ASN A 21 18.01 6.39 16.61
N ASP A 22 17.07 7.17 17.12
CA ASP A 22 16.99 7.58 18.52
C ASP A 22 15.52 7.84 18.89
N LEU A 23 15.07 7.36 20.06
CA LEU A 23 13.68 7.49 20.50
C LEU A 23 13.35 8.87 21.09
N GLU A 24 14.33 9.56 21.65
CA GLU A 24 14.15 10.88 22.27
C GLU A 24 14.38 12.01 21.26
N ASN A 25 15.37 11.85 20.38
CA ASN A 25 15.76 12.85 19.38
C ASN A 25 16.01 12.21 18.00
N PRO A 26 14.97 11.72 17.32
CA PRO A 26 15.09 11.06 16.03
C PRO A 26 15.60 12.04 14.96
N LYS A 27 16.69 11.65 14.29
CA LYS A 27 17.26 12.41 13.14
C LYS A 27 16.94 11.75 11.81
N VAL A 28 16.72 10.44 11.82
CA VAL A 28 16.33 9.66 10.65
C VAL A 28 15.27 8.65 11.04
N ALA A 29 14.30 8.45 10.16
CA ALA A 29 13.20 7.52 10.35
C ALA A 29 13.00 6.65 9.11
N GLN A 30 12.68 5.39 9.34
CA GLN A 30 12.16 4.43 8.38
C GLN A 30 10.74 4.08 8.78
N VAL A 31 9.77 4.20 7.87
CA VAL A 31 8.40 3.72 8.07
C VAL A 31 8.07 2.70 7.01
N THR A 32 7.57 1.53 7.39
CA THR A 32 7.17 0.47 6.46
C THR A 32 5.70 0.12 6.64
N VAL A 33 4.93 0.17 5.54
CA VAL A 33 3.53 -0.25 5.49
C VAL A 33 3.36 -1.15 4.26
N GLY A 34 3.12 -2.44 4.50
CA GLY A 34 3.12 -3.45 3.46
C GLY A 34 4.42 -3.44 2.66
N ILE A 35 4.31 -3.33 1.33
CA ILE A 35 5.47 -3.29 0.44
C ILE A 35 6.09 -1.90 0.30
N PHE A 36 5.62 -0.88 1.02
CA PHE A 36 6.16 0.47 0.92
C PHE A 36 7.02 0.82 2.12
N THR A 37 8.26 1.23 1.85
CA THR A 37 9.15 1.83 2.86
C THR A 37 9.40 3.29 2.54
N PHE A 38 9.25 4.14 3.54
CA PHE A 38 9.47 5.57 3.49
C PHE A 38 10.67 5.93 4.36
N TYR A 39 11.54 6.79 3.85
CA TYR A 39 12.59 7.39 4.65
C TYR A 39 12.39 8.90 4.79
N ALA A 40 12.66 9.41 5.99
CA ALA A 40 12.60 10.83 6.32
C ALA A 40 13.74 11.21 7.27
N GLY A 41 14.05 12.51 7.34
CA GLY A 41 15.15 13.02 8.15
C GLY A 41 16.47 13.08 7.38
N ASP A 42 17.58 12.99 8.09
CA ASP A 42 18.93 13.17 7.54
C ASP A 42 19.54 11.86 7.01
N PRO A 43 19.73 11.71 5.68
CA PRO A 43 20.29 10.50 5.08
C PRO A 43 21.77 10.28 5.41
N ASN A 44 22.47 11.27 5.97
CA ASN A 44 23.91 11.23 6.21
C ASN A 44 24.28 10.85 7.64
N THR A 45 23.30 10.60 8.51
CA THR A 45 23.60 10.02 9.83
C THR A 45 24.20 8.64 9.68
N LYS A 46 25.06 8.25 10.63
CA LYS A 46 25.75 6.96 10.60
C LYS A 46 24.74 5.80 10.64
N GLU A 47 23.67 5.99 11.40
CA GLU A 47 22.62 5.00 11.65
C GLU A 47 21.72 4.79 10.42
N THR A 48 21.74 5.68 9.42
CA THR A 48 21.00 5.49 8.17
C THR A 48 21.33 4.17 7.48
N GLU A 49 22.59 3.71 7.54
CA GLU A 49 22.98 2.44 6.89
C GLU A 49 22.27 1.24 7.49
N GLU A 50 22.09 1.21 8.81
CA GLU A 50 21.36 0.14 9.49
C GLU A 50 19.89 0.12 9.06
N LEU A 51 19.27 1.29 8.92
CA LEU A 51 17.90 1.39 8.40
C LEU A 51 17.82 0.91 6.94
N LEU A 52 18.78 1.26 6.09
CA LEU A 52 18.85 0.75 4.71
C LEU A 52 19.08 -0.77 4.63
N ARG A 53 19.72 -1.37 5.64
CA ARG A 53 19.86 -2.84 5.79
C ARG A 53 18.60 -3.50 6.33
N ASN A 54 17.75 -2.77 7.05
CA ASN A 54 16.58 -3.31 7.73
C ASN A 54 15.39 -3.60 6.80
N ILE A 55 15.45 -3.22 5.52
CA ILE A 55 14.32 -3.45 4.60
C ILE A 55 14.23 -4.90 4.09
N PRO A 56 13.01 -5.45 3.90
CA PRO A 56 12.80 -6.71 3.22
C PRO A 56 13.27 -6.70 1.76
N GLU A 57 13.45 -7.88 1.18
CA GLU A 57 13.61 -8.01 -0.28
C GLU A 57 12.31 -7.61 -1.01
N ARG A 58 12.46 -7.13 -2.26
CA ARG A 58 11.32 -6.78 -3.15
C ARG A 58 10.37 -5.72 -2.58
N ILE A 59 10.93 -4.70 -1.93
CA ILE A 59 10.20 -3.57 -1.35
C ILE A 59 10.21 -2.34 -2.27
N LEU A 60 9.20 -1.49 -2.17
CA LEU A 60 9.13 -0.18 -2.82
C LEU A 60 9.60 0.91 -1.87
N VAL A 61 10.77 1.48 -2.13
CA VAL A 61 11.30 2.61 -1.35
C VAL A 61 10.81 3.92 -1.95
N ILE A 62 10.20 4.78 -1.12
CA ILE A 62 9.70 6.10 -1.51
C ILE A 62 10.42 7.17 -0.68
N VAL A 63 11.07 8.10 -1.36
CA VAL A 63 11.77 9.25 -0.76
C VAL A 63 11.45 10.54 -1.52
N ASN A 64 11.51 11.68 -0.82
CA ASN A 64 11.07 12.96 -1.37
C ASN A 64 12.19 14.01 -1.53
N SER A 65 13.43 13.69 -1.17
CA SER A 65 14.57 14.61 -1.32
C SER A 65 15.62 14.03 -2.27
N GLU A 66 16.39 14.91 -2.90
CA GLU A 66 17.45 14.49 -3.81
C GLU A 66 18.60 13.80 -3.06
N GLU A 67 18.89 14.27 -1.85
CA GLU A 67 19.88 13.69 -0.94
C GLU A 67 19.53 12.24 -0.59
N TRP A 68 18.25 11.95 -0.32
CA TRP A 68 17.80 10.58 -0.07
C TRP A 68 17.89 9.69 -1.31
N LYS A 69 17.55 10.22 -2.49
CA LYS A 69 17.70 9.46 -3.75
C LYS A 69 19.16 9.11 -3.98
N GLN A 70 20.06 10.08 -3.84
CA GLN A 70 21.50 9.87 -3.99
C GLN A 70 22.03 8.87 -2.94
N ARG A 71 21.56 8.96 -1.69
CA ARG A 71 21.93 8.01 -0.63
C ARG A 71 21.52 6.58 -0.98
N LEU A 72 20.31 6.38 -1.48
CA LEU A 72 19.83 5.08 -1.94
C LEU A 72 20.67 4.57 -3.12
N GLU A 73 20.87 5.40 -4.15
CA GLU A 73 21.60 5.01 -5.37
C GLU A 73 23.07 4.66 -5.11
N THR A 74 23.68 5.24 -4.07
CA THR A 74 25.09 4.98 -3.71
C THR A 74 25.26 3.84 -2.70
N PHE A 75 24.17 3.30 -2.14
CA PHE A 75 24.22 2.24 -1.15
C PHE A 75 24.42 0.86 -1.78
N HIS A 76 25.69 0.51 -1.98
CA HIS A 76 26.13 -0.66 -2.75
C HIS A 76 25.71 -2.04 -2.22
N GLU A 77 25.29 -2.15 -0.95
CA GLU A 77 24.84 -3.41 -0.37
C GLU A 77 23.39 -3.78 -0.74
N ARG A 78 22.67 -2.87 -1.42
CA ARG A 78 21.33 -3.13 -1.95
C ARG A 78 21.31 -2.89 -3.45
N LYS A 79 20.66 -3.79 -4.17
CA LYS A 79 20.27 -3.54 -5.56
C LYS A 79 19.00 -2.72 -5.56
N ILE A 80 19.07 -1.52 -6.13
CA ILE A 80 17.96 -0.58 -6.20
C ILE A 80 17.68 -0.25 -7.65
N ASP A 81 16.49 -0.58 -8.11
CA ASP A 81 16.01 -0.24 -9.45
C ASP A 81 15.10 1.00 -9.37
N LYS A 82 15.50 2.08 -10.05
CA LYS A 82 14.71 3.30 -10.14
C LYS A 82 13.73 3.20 -11.30
N PHE A 83 12.44 3.41 -11.03
CA PHE A 83 11.39 3.45 -12.05
C PHE A 83 10.34 4.52 -11.75
N LEU A 84 9.58 4.90 -12.77
CA LEU A 84 8.58 5.96 -12.67
C LEU A 84 7.26 5.43 -12.07
N ARG A 85 6.69 6.19 -11.13
CA ARG A 85 5.34 6.00 -10.62
C ARG A 85 4.53 7.28 -10.76
N TYR A 86 3.24 7.13 -11.04
CA TYR A 86 2.32 8.25 -11.21
C TYR A 86 1.46 8.42 -9.95
N LYS A 87 1.32 9.67 -9.50
CA LYS A 87 0.42 10.04 -8.42
C LYS A 87 -0.82 10.69 -9.01
N PHE A 88 -1.99 10.24 -8.57
CA PHE A 88 -3.26 10.88 -8.92
C PHE A 88 -3.55 12.07 -8.00
N LYS A 89 -4.21 13.09 -8.53
CA LYS A 89 -4.79 14.15 -7.71
C LYS A 89 -5.95 13.54 -6.90
N ARG A 90 -5.89 13.64 -5.57
CA ARG A 90 -6.97 13.20 -4.68
C ARG A 90 -8.09 14.23 -4.73
N ASN A 91 -9.07 14.03 -5.60
CA ASN A 91 -10.25 14.88 -5.73
C ASN A 91 -11.46 14.01 -6.07
N PRO A 92 -12.34 13.68 -5.11
CA PRO A 92 -13.50 12.82 -5.37
C PRO A 92 -14.54 13.47 -6.30
N GLU A 93 -14.56 14.81 -6.38
CA GLU A 93 -15.53 15.55 -7.20
C GLU A 93 -15.38 15.33 -8.70
N VAL A 94 -14.24 14.80 -9.16
CA VAL A 94 -14.02 14.51 -10.59
C VAL A 94 -14.65 13.19 -11.03
N PHE A 95 -15.16 12.37 -10.11
CA PHE A 95 -15.73 11.08 -10.46
C PHE A 95 -17.12 11.22 -11.07
N ASN A 96 -17.24 10.84 -12.36
CA ASN A 96 -18.54 10.71 -13.01
C ASN A 96 -19.21 9.39 -12.59
N ARG A 97 -20.11 9.47 -11.62
CA ARG A 97 -20.85 8.30 -11.07
C ARG A 97 -21.63 7.55 -12.15
N SER A 98 -22.23 8.24 -13.11
CA SER A 98 -22.99 7.58 -14.19
C SER A 98 -22.07 6.75 -15.10
N LYS A 99 -20.87 7.26 -15.39
CA LYS A 99 -19.85 6.52 -16.15
C LYS A 99 -19.30 5.32 -15.35
N LEU A 100 -19.08 5.46 -14.04
CA LEU A 100 -18.67 4.34 -13.21
C LEU A 100 -19.75 3.24 -13.16
N LYS A 101 -21.02 3.63 -13.03
CA LYS A 101 -22.15 2.70 -13.11
C LYS A 101 -22.25 2.02 -14.48
N SER A 102 -21.95 2.73 -15.58
CA SER A 102 -21.98 2.11 -16.91
C SER A 102 -20.95 0.99 -17.07
N PHE A 103 -19.81 1.04 -16.36
CA PHE A 103 -18.87 -0.08 -16.34
C PHE A 103 -19.44 -1.31 -15.63
N ILE A 104 -20.20 -1.11 -14.55
CA ILE A 104 -20.90 -2.20 -13.86
C ILE A 104 -21.97 -2.79 -14.78
N SER A 105 -22.77 -1.95 -15.44
CA SER A 105 -23.82 -2.40 -16.38
C SER A 105 -23.29 -3.08 -17.64
N ALA A 106 -22.03 -2.82 -18.01
CA ALA A 106 -21.37 -3.46 -19.15
C ALA A 106 -20.73 -4.81 -18.80
N LEU A 107 -20.75 -5.22 -17.53
CA LEU A 107 -20.22 -6.51 -17.10
C LEU A 107 -21.05 -7.64 -17.76
N PRO A 108 -20.43 -8.59 -18.48
CA PRO A 108 -21.16 -9.69 -19.10
C PRO A 108 -21.89 -10.54 -18.05
N LYS A 109 -23.02 -11.15 -18.43
CA LYS A 109 -23.94 -11.81 -17.50
C LYS A 109 -23.35 -13.05 -16.82
N GLU A 110 -22.29 -13.61 -17.39
CA GLU A 110 -21.56 -14.75 -16.88
C GLU A 110 -20.64 -14.37 -15.70
N TYR A 111 -20.42 -13.07 -15.50
CA TYR A 111 -19.61 -12.54 -14.41
C TYR A 111 -20.48 -11.92 -13.32
N GLU A 112 -20.02 -12.04 -12.08
CA GLU A 112 -20.69 -11.48 -10.91
C GLU A 112 -19.79 -10.48 -10.21
N LEU A 113 -20.28 -9.26 -9.96
CA LEU A 113 -19.63 -8.31 -9.06
C LEU A 113 -20.08 -8.59 -7.62
N ARG A 114 -19.14 -8.96 -6.75
CA ARG A 114 -19.41 -9.16 -5.32
C ARG A 114 -18.52 -8.29 -4.46
N ARG A 115 -19.05 -7.83 -3.33
CA ARG A 115 -18.21 -7.28 -2.24
C ARG A 115 -17.39 -8.43 -1.67
N ILE A 116 -16.12 -8.19 -1.37
CA ILE A 116 -15.28 -9.15 -0.66
C ILE A 116 -15.83 -9.26 0.77
N ASP A 117 -16.55 -10.34 1.02
CA ASP A 117 -17.06 -10.76 2.33
C ASP A 117 -16.13 -11.81 2.94
N GLU A 118 -16.46 -12.33 4.12
CA GLU A 118 -15.65 -13.34 4.81
C GLU A 118 -15.38 -14.57 3.95
N HIS A 119 -16.37 -15.01 3.16
CA HIS A 119 -16.22 -16.18 2.29
C HIS A 119 -15.21 -15.91 1.17
N ILE A 120 -15.31 -14.75 0.51
CA ILE A 120 -14.39 -14.36 -0.57
C ILE A 120 -13.00 -14.04 -0.03
N ALA A 121 -12.91 -13.39 1.14
CA ALA A 121 -11.64 -13.05 1.78
C ALA A 121 -10.82 -14.28 2.20
N ASN A 122 -11.48 -15.43 2.41
CA ASN A 122 -10.85 -16.73 2.64
C ASN A 122 -10.71 -17.59 1.38
N SER A 123 -11.12 -17.08 0.20
CA SER A 123 -11.13 -17.86 -1.04
C SER A 123 -9.72 -18.04 -1.60
N PRO A 124 -9.27 -19.27 -1.89
CA PRO A 124 -7.99 -19.52 -2.54
C PRO A 124 -7.85 -18.83 -3.90
N THR A 125 -8.97 -18.65 -4.62
CA THR A 125 -8.97 -17.97 -5.93
C THR A 125 -8.68 -16.48 -5.81
N LEU A 126 -9.08 -15.82 -4.72
CA LEU A 126 -8.73 -14.42 -4.45
C LEU A 126 -7.21 -14.30 -4.25
N HIS A 127 -6.65 -15.11 -3.35
CA HIS A 127 -5.23 -15.09 -3.02
C HIS A 127 -4.33 -15.53 -4.18
N LYS A 128 -4.83 -16.41 -5.07
CA LYS A 128 -4.14 -16.78 -6.30
C LYS A 128 -3.95 -15.60 -7.25
N ILE A 129 -4.88 -14.63 -7.27
CA ILE A 129 -4.72 -13.40 -8.04
C ILE A 129 -3.74 -12.48 -7.31
N SER A 130 -3.99 -12.22 -6.03
CA SER A 130 -3.09 -11.45 -5.20
C SER A 130 -3.42 -11.62 -3.72
N GLU A 131 -2.41 -11.95 -2.92
CA GLU A 131 -2.52 -11.91 -1.45
C GLU A 131 -2.70 -10.46 -0.94
N ASP A 132 -2.22 -9.46 -1.70
CA ASP A 132 -2.29 -8.03 -1.34
C ASP A 132 -3.71 -7.47 -1.23
N PHE A 133 -4.73 -8.22 -1.66
CA PHE A 133 -6.11 -7.78 -1.47
C PHE A 133 -6.51 -7.68 0.01
N THR A 134 -5.95 -8.52 0.88
CA THR A 134 -6.32 -8.58 2.31
C THR A 134 -5.11 -8.71 3.24
N SER A 135 -3.89 -8.98 2.73
CA SER A 135 -2.70 -9.29 3.54
C SER A 135 -2.23 -8.19 4.50
N GLN A 136 -2.66 -6.93 4.29
CA GLN A 136 -2.27 -5.80 5.14
C GLN A 136 -3.08 -5.69 6.43
N PHE A 137 -4.16 -6.45 6.55
CA PHE A 137 -5.01 -6.47 7.73
C PHE A 137 -4.58 -7.61 8.65
N HIS A 138 -4.81 -7.45 9.95
CA HIS A 138 -4.35 -8.43 10.94
C HIS A 138 -5.09 -9.78 10.85
N SER A 139 -6.31 -9.77 10.34
CA SER A 139 -7.15 -10.94 10.13
C SER A 139 -8.21 -10.66 9.06
N VAL A 140 -8.92 -11.69 8.61
CA VAL A 140 -10.11 -11.50 7.75
C VAL A 140 -11.17 -10.66 8.45
N GLU A 141 -11.40 -10.88 9.74
CA GLU A 141 -12.34 -10.07 10.53
C GLU A 141 -11.93 -8.59 10.53
N ASP A 142 -10.63 -8.32 10.72
CA ASP A 142 -10.08 -6.96 10.68
C ASP A 142 -10.29 -6.30 9.30
N TYR A 143 -10.08 -7.05 8.22
CA TYR A 143 -10.37 -6.61 6.86
C TYR A 143 -11.86 -6.29 6.65
N ILE A 144 -12.77 -7.15 7.10
CA ILE A 144 -14.21 -6.94 6.95
C ILE A 144 -14.70 -5.71 7.72
N ASN A 145 -14.08 -5.43 8.87
CA ASN A 145 -14.44 -4.31 9.74
C ASN A 145 -13.86 -2.98 9.27
N ARG A 146 -12.60 -2.95 8.82
CA ARG A 146 -11.90 -1.69 8.49
C ARG A 146 -11.66 -1.47 6.99
N GLY A 147 -11.57 -2.55 6.23
CA GLY A 147 -11.28 -2.54 4.81
C GLY A 147 -12.52 -2.51 3.92
N ILE A 148 -12.27 -2.43 2.62
CA ILE A 148 -13.31 -2.56 1.59
C ILE A 148 -12.71 -3.11 0.32
N GLY A 149 -13.43 -4.01 -0.33
CA GLY A 149 -13.07 -4.47 -1.66
C GLY A 149 -14.22 -5.13 -2.37
N TYR A 150 -14.05 -5.26 -3.67
CA TYR A 150 -14.98 -5.92 -4.57
C TYR A 150 -14.19 -6.83 -5.51
N SER A 151 -14.80 -7.97 -5.83
CA SER A 151 -14.28 -8.98 -6.74
C SER A 151 -15.23 -9.22 -7.90
N ILE A 152 -14.68 -9.59 -9.05
CA ILE A 152 -15.43 -10.18 -10.15
C ILE A 152 -15.25 -11.70 -10.08
N LEU A 153 -16.36 -12.43 -10.11
CA LEU A 153 -16.38 -13.88 -10.14
C LEU A 153 -16.80 -14.39 -11.52
N TYR A 154 -16.28 -15.55 -11.91
CA TYR A 154 -16.73 -16.32 -13.07
C TYR A 154 -16.86 -17.79 -12.64
N ASN A 155 -18.04 -18.38 -12.80
CA ASN A 155 -18.35 -19.74 -12.33
C ASN A 155 -18.00 -19.98 -10.84
N GLY A 156 -18.20 -18.96 -10.00
CA GLY A 156 -17.91 -19.03 -8.55
C GLY A 156 -16.45 -18.80 -8.17
N GLU A 157 -15.54 -18.67 -9.14
CA GLU A 157 -14.12 -18.37 -8.88
C GLU A 157 -13.83 -16.88 -9.03
N VAL A 158 -13.01 -16.33 -8.15
CA VAL A 158 -12.54 -14.95 -8.29
C VAL A 158 -11.57 -14.85 -9.46
N VAL A 159 -11.84 -13.93 -10.38
CA VAL A 159 -11.01 -13.67 -11.58
C VAL A 159 -10.42 -12.26 -11.63
N CYS A 160 -10.94 -11.33 -10.82
CA CYS A 160 -10.41 -9.98 -10.68
C CYS A 160 -10.85 -9.37 -9.33
N GLY A 161 -10.13 -8.38 -8.82
CA GLY A 161 -10.50 -7.67 -7.60
C GLY A 161 -9.93 -6.25 -7.52
N ALA A 162 -10.58 -5.43 -6.72
CA ALA A 162 -10.12 -4.12 -6.28
C ALA A 162 -10.37 -4.02 -4.78
N SER A 163 -9.33 -3.80 -3.99
CA SER A 163 -9.39 -3.81 -2.53
C SER A 163 -8.57 -2.66 -1.94
N SER A 164 -8.95 -2.23 -0.74
CA SER A 164 -8.18 -1.31 0.08
C SER A 164 -6.86 -1.97 0.47
N TYR A 165 -5.75 -1.46 -0.06
CA TYR A 165 -4.42 -1.92 0.33
C TYR A 165 -3.99 -1.34 1.69
N SER A 166 -4.31 -0.07 1.92
CA SER A 166 -4.11 0.63 3.19
C SER A 166 -5.42 1.28 3.65
N ILE A 167 -5.45 1.78 4.87
CA ILE A 167 -6.54 2.64 5.38
C ILE A 167 -5.97 3.83 6.13
N TYR A 168 -6.70 4.93 6.14
CA TYR A 168 -6.43 6.11 6.95
C TYR A 168 -7.76 6.71 7.42
N ASN A 169 -7.75 7.69 8.33
CA ASN A 169 -8.96 8.18 8.99
C ASN A 169 -10.08 8.60 8.01
N ASP A 170 -9.73 9.17 6.86
CA ASP A 170 -10.69 9.68 5.89
C ASP A 170 -10.84 8.78 4.64
N GLY A 171 -10.27 7.57 4.64
CA GLY A 171 -10.43 6.66 3.49
C GLY A 171 -9.50 5.44 3.46
N ILE A 172 -9.21 5.00 2.24
CA ILE A 172 -8.37 3.85 1.90
C ILE A 172 -7.14 4.26 1.08
#